data_AF-A0ABC9ST71-F1
#
_entry.id   AF-A0ABC9ST71-F1
#
_cell.length_a   1.000
_cell.length_b   1.000
_cell.length_c   1.000
_cell.angle_alpha   90.00
_cell.angle_beta   90.00
_cell.angle_gamma   90.00
#
_symmetry.space_group_name_H-M   'P 1'
#
loop_
_entity.id
_entity.type
_entity.pdbx_description
1 polymer ?
#
loop_
_entity_poly.entity_id
_entity_poly.type
_entity_poly.pdbx_seq_one_letter_code
_entity_poly.pdbx_strand_id
1 'polypeptide(L)'
;MTAIVMLIYLAILNLVLPHGLGVDESNIVIEPTKSEIILYVVVLTVFAPIWEELLFRGILFKKLSQRFSTLTSIVISAFIFTLGHPLTVGSLLYIFGMGICLAYTYKKTKNLLVPIGIYLLNNSFYLLLNFQL
;
A
#
# COMPACT_ATOMS: atom_id res chain seq x y z
N MET A 1 -6.22 -1.66 2.63
CA MET A 1 -5.83 -1.23 1.31
C MET A 1 -4.78 -2.12 0.68
N THR A 2 -3.63 -2.48 1.26
CA THR A 2 -2.82 -3.59 0.70
C THR A 2 -3.61 -4.89 0.55
N ALA A 3 -4.56 -5.20 1.45
CA ALA A 3 -5.51 -6.31 1.25
C ALA A 3 -6.50 -6.07 0.08
N ILE A 4 -6.98 -4.84 -0.11
CA ILE A 4 -7.91 -4.48 -1.21
C ILE A 4 -7.15 -4.45 -2.55
N VAL A 5 -5.94 -3.93 -2.58
CA VAL A 5 -5.03 -3.92 -3.73
C VAL A 5 -4.58 -5.35 -4.03
N MET A 6 -4.34 -6.18 -3.02
CA MET A 6 -4.07 -7.61 -3.21
C MET A 6 -5.31 -8.33 -3.75
N LEU A 7 -6.51 -8.01 -3.27
CA LEU A 7 -7.77 -8.54 -3.82
C LEU A 7 -8.02 -8.05 -5.26
N ILE A 8 -7.72 -6.80 -5.57
CA ILE A 8 -7.80 -6.24 -6.94
C ILE A 8 -6.73 -6.87 -7.83
N TYR A 9 -5.51 -7.05 -7.34
CA TYR A 9 -4.43 -7.76 -8.04
C TYR A 9 -4.84 -9.21 -8.33
N LEU A 10 -5.37 -9.93 -7.35
CA LEU A 10 -5.89 -11.29 -7.52
C LEU A 10 -7.07 -11.32 -8.52
N ALA A 11 -7.94 -10.31 -8.49
CA ALA A 11 -9.05 -10.19 -9.44
C ALA A 11 -8.57 -9.91 -10.87
N ILE A 12 -7.58 -9.02 -11.06
CA ILE A 12 -6.95 -8.73 -12.35
C ILE A 12 -6.19 -9.94 -12.87
N LEU A 13 -5.46 -10.64 -12.01
CA LEU A 13 -4.74 -11.86 -12.35
C LEU A 13 -5.71 -12.95 -12.86
N ASN A 14 -6.82 -13.17 -12.16
CA ASN A 14 -7.89 -14.09 -12.59
C ASN A 14 -8.62 -13.64 -13.87
N LEU A 15 -8.63 -12.34 -14.19
CA LEU A 15 -9.24 -11.82 -15.42
C LEU A 15 -8.30 -11.94 -16.63
N VAL A 16 -7.01 -11.71 -16.42
CA VAL A 16 -5.97 -11.74 -17.47
C VAL A 16 -5.51 -13.17 -17.76
N LEU A 17 -5.56 -14.07 -16.77
CA LEU A 17 -5.32 -15.50 -16.92
C LEU A 17 -6.67 -16.23 -16.89
N PRO A 18 -7.29 -16.55 -18.05
CA PRO A 18 -8.60 -17.19 -18.12
C PRO A 18 -8.62 -18.63 -17.58
N HIS A 19 -7.47 -19.16 -17.18
CA HIS A 19 -7.38 -20.26 -16.24
C HIS A 19 -7.11 -19.61 -14.88
N GLY A 20 -8.16 -19.44 -14.07
CA GLY A 20 -8.00 -19.11 -12.67
C GLY A 20 -7.05 -20.11 -11.99
N LEU A 21 -6.71 -19.90 -10.72
CA LEU A 21 -6.07 -20.95 -9.93
C LEU A 21 -6.86 -22.24 -10.14
N GLY A 22 -6.32 -23.16 -10.95
CA GLY A 22 -6.90 -24.46 -11.19
C GLY A 22 -6.74 -25.20 -9.89
N VAL A 23 -7.72 -25.04 -9.00
CA VAL A 23 -7.83 -25.85 -7.79
C VAL A 23 -8.34 -27.21 -8.25
N ASP A 24 -7.49 -27.94 -8.96
CA ASP A 24 -7.53 -29.39 -8.94
C ASP A 24 -7.16 -29.78 -7.51
N GLU A 25 -8.00 -30.57 -6.85
CA GLU A 25 -7.85 -30.99 -5.44
C GLU A 25 -6.59 -31.83 -5.16
N SER A 26 -5.73 -32.04 -6.17
CA SER A 26 -4.36 -32.52 -5.98
C SER A 26 -3.44 -31.32 -5.72
N ASN A 27 -2.68 -31.33 -4.61
CA ASN A 27 -1.67 -30.34 -4.23
C ASN A 27 -0.68 -29.96 -5.35
N ILE A 28 -1.12 -29.19 -6.34
CA ILE A 28 -0.28 -28.58 -7.38
C ILE A 28 -0.04 -27.15 -6.90
N VAL A 29 1.06 -26.96 -6.19
CA VAL A 29 1.60 -25.61 -5.96
C VAL A 29 2.08 -25.11 -7.31
N ILE A 30 1.27 -24.29 -7.98
CA ILE A 30 1.69 -23.58 -9.19
C ILE A 30 2.70 -22.53 -8.74
N GLU A 31 3.98 -22.82 -8.95
CA GLU A 31 5.06 -21.86 -8.72
C GLU A 31 4.84 -20.63 -9.64
N PRO A 32 4.86 -19.41 -9.09
CA PRO A 32 4.63 -18.21 -9.88
C PRO A 32 5.74 -18.04 -10.91
N THR A 33 5.36 -17.67 -12.13
CA THR A 33 6.31 -17.36 -13.20
C THR A 33 7.09 -16.08 -12.88
N LYS A 34 8.28 -15.93 -13.47
CA LYS A 34 9.11 -14.72 -13.31
C LYS A 34 8.34 -13.45 -13.69
N SER A 35 7.51 -13.49 -14.72
CA SER A 35 6.67 -12.36 -15.14
C SER A 35 5.63 -11.97 -14.09
N GLU A 36 4.99 -12.94 -13.45
CA GLU A 36 4.01 -12.70 -12.38
C GLU A 36 4.67 -12.11 -11.13
N ILE A 37 5.85 -12.60 -10.76
CA ILE A 37 6.64 -12.04 -9.65
C ILE A 37 7.03 -10.58 -9.94
N ILE A 38 7.53 -10.28 -11.15
CA ILE A 38 7.88 -8.91 -11.54
C ILE A 38 6.65 -8.00 -11.49
N LEU A 39 5.52 -8.46 -12.04
CA LEU A 39 4.28 -7.69 -12.01
C LEU A 39 3.83 -7.41 -10.58
N TYR A 40 3.85 -8.43 -9.71
CA TYR A 40 3.50 -8.30 -8.30
C TYR A 40 4.37 -7.27 -7.58
N VAL A 41 5.69 -7.34 -7.78
CA VAL A 41 6.65 -6.39 -7.20
C VAL A 41 6.34 -4.96 -7.67
N VAL A 42 6.13 -4.75 -8.97
CA VAL A 42 5.83 -3.41 -9.51
C VAL A 42 4.51 -2.87 -8.96
N VAL A 43 3.47 -3.70 -8.86
CA VAL A 43 2.18 -3.28 -8.31
C VAL A 43 2.32 -2.85 -6.84
N LEU A 44 2.99 -3.65 -6.01
CA LEU A 44 3.11 -3.36 -4.58
C LEU A 44 4.11 -2.25 -4.24
N THR A 45 5.17 -2.11 -5.03
CA THR A 45 6.22 -1.11 -4.75
C THR A 45 5.96 0.22 -5.42
N VAL A 46 5.21 0.26 -6.52
CA VAL A 46 4.96 1.49 -7.30
C VAL A 46 3.50 1.90 -7.28
N PHE A 47 2.63 1.08 -7.85
CA PHE A 47 1.23 1.46 -8.06
C PHE A 47 0.48 1.63 -6.76
N ALA A 48 0.67 0.72 -5.80
CA ALA A 48 0.02 0.77 -4.51
C ALA A 48 0.36 2.08 -3.78
N PRO A 49 1.63 2.43 -3.48
CA PRO A 49 1.96 3.70 -2.83
C PRO A 49 1.38 4.94 -3.49
N ILE A 50 1.40 5.01 -4.83
CA ILE A 50 0.83 6.15 -5.56
C ILE A 50 -0.67 6.26 -5.29
N TRP A 51 -1.40 5.16 -5.45
CA TRP A 51 -2.84 5.11 -5.17
C TRP A 51 -3.16 5.43 -3.72
N GLU A 52 -2.35 4.94 -2.79
CA GLU A 52 -2.55 5.17 -1.37
C GLU A 52 -2.39 6.65 -1.02
N GLU A 53 -1.34 7.30 -1.51
CA GLU A 53 -1.17 8.74 -1.26
C GLU A 53 -2.25 9.59 -1.90
N LEU A 54 -2.70 9.26 -3.12
CA LEU A 54 -3.80 9.97 -3.76
C LEU A 54 -5.08 9.90 -2.91
N LEU A 55 -5.43 8.71 -2.42
CA LEU A 55 -6.63 8.53 -1.61
C LEU A 55 -6.48 9.16 -0.22
N PHE A 56 -5.41 8.81 0.50
CA PHE A 56 -5.28 9.20 1.90
C PHE A 56 -4.83 10.65 2.07
N ARG A 57 -3.90 11.16 1.25
CA ARG A 57 -3.36 12.52 1.39
C ARG A 57 -4.10 13.49 0.48
N GLY A 58 -4.34 13.07 -0.77
CA GLY A 58 -5.04 13.89 -1.77
C GLY A 58 -6.51 14.13 -1.43
N ILE A 59 -7.21 13.11 -0.93
CA ILE A 59 -8.66 13.17 -0.66
C ILE A 59 -8.94 13.23 0.85
N LEU A 60 -8.64 12.16 1.59
CA LEU A 60 -9.08 12.01 2.99
C LEU A 60 -8.49 13.09 3.91
N PHE A 61 -7.16 13.21 3.97
CA PHE A 61 -6.47 14.18 4.81
C PHE A 61 -6.85 15.61 4.46
N LYS A 62 -6.96 15.91 3.16
CA LYS A 62 -7.40 17.22 2.66
C LYS A 62 -8.82 17.54 3.15
N LYS A 63 -9.73 16.56 3.13
CA LYS A 63 -11.10 16.73 3.62
C LYS A 63 -11.16 16.89 5.14
N LEU A 64 -10.40 16.10 5.89
CA LEU A 64 -10.30 16.21 7.35
C LEU A 64 -9.76 17.58 7.77
N SER A 65 -8.76 18.08 7.06
CA SER A 65 -8.14 19.39 7.32
C SER A 65 -9.07 20.59 7.12
N GLN A 66 -10.24 20.39 6.47
CA GLN A 66 -11.28 21.43 6.36
C GLN A 66 -12.17 21.53 7.61
N ARG A 67 -12.20 20.48 8.44
CA ARG A 67 -13.13 20.37 9.58
C ARG A 67 -12.42 20.25 10.93
N PHE A 68 -11.19 19.75 10.95
CA PHE A 68 -10.45 19.45 12.17
C PHE A 68 -9.10 20.17 12.20
N SER A 69 -8.48 20.18 13.39
CA SER A 69 -7.11 20.66 13.55
C SER A 69 -6.13 19.86 12.69
N THR A 70 -4.95 20.44 12.42
CA THR A 70 -3.91 19.74 11.63
C THR A 70 -3.49 18.44 12.31
N LEU A 71 -3.25 18.47 13.62
CA LEU A 71 -2.81 17.28 14.36
C LEU A 71 -3.88 16.19 14.35
N THR A 72 -5.13 16.57 14.61
CA THR A 72 -6.27 15.64 14.56
C THR A 72 -6.42 15.02 13.17
N SER A 73 -6.27 15.81 12.10
CA SER A 73 -6.35 15.32 10.72
C SER A 73 -5.23 14.35 10.39
N ILE A 74 -4.01 14.60 10.88
CA ILE A 74 -2.85 13.69 10.71
C ILE A 74 -3.16 12.36 11.39
N VAL A 75 -3.56 12.39 12.65
CA VAL A 75 -3.81 11.19 13.46
C VAL A 75 -4.94 10.37 12.88
N ILE A 76 -6.08 10.98 12.55
CA ILE A 76 -7.24 10.26 11.99
C ILE A 76 -6.89 9.66 10.62
N SER A 77 -6.24 10.43 9.74
CA SER A 77 -5.86 9.92 8.42
C SER A 77 -4.87 8.77 8.53
N ALA A 78 -3.88 8.85 9.42
CA ALA A 78 -2.91 7.79 9.65
C ALA A 78 -3.57 6.54 10.25
N PHE A 79 -4.52 6.73 11.16
CA PHE A 79 -5.25 5.63 11.77
C PHE A 79 -6.07 4.84 10.75
N ILE A 80 -6.86 5.54 9.92
CA ILE A 80 -7.65 4.91 8.85
C ILE A 80 -6.73 4.24 7.82
N PHE A 81 -5.60 4.86 7.48
CA PHE A 81 -4.56 4.26 6.64
C PHE A 81 -4.07 2.92 7.22
N THR A 82 -3.74 2.88 8.51
CA THR A 82 -3.29 1.66 9.20
C THR A 82 -4.37 0.58 9.22
N LEU A 83 -5.63 0.93 9.46
CA LEU A 83 -6.74 -0.04 9.45
C LEU A 83 -6.93 -0.70 8.08
N GLY A 84 -6.43 -0.08 7.01
CA GLY A 84 -6.38 -0.72 5.71
C GLY A 84 -5.38 -1.89 5.64
N HIS A 85 -4.36 -1.94 6.48
CA HIS A 85 -3.27 -2.88 6.32
C HIS A 85 -3.51 -4.18 7.11
N PRO A 86 -2.82 -5.29 6.78
CA PRO A 86 -2.80 -6.48 7.63
C PRO A 86 -2.42 -6.11 9.06
N LEU A 87 -3.34 -6.34 9.99
CA LEU A 87 -3.18 -5.94 11.39
C LEU A 87 -2.45 -7.04 12.17
N THR A 88 -1.15 -7.19 11.93
CA THR A 88 -0.28 -7.96 12.82
C THR A 88 0.26 -7.04 13.92
N VAL A 89 0.33 -7.52 15.16
CA VAL A 89 0.71 -6.70 16.33
C VAL A 89 2.05 -5.97 16.12
N GLY A 90 3.02 -6.62 15.46
CA GLY A 90 4.33 -6.03 15.17
C GLY A 90 4.33 -4.97 14.07
N SER A 91 3.42 -5.03 13.09
CA SER A 91 3.40 -4.10 11.95
C SER A 91 2.54 -2.86 12.17
N LEU A 92 1.57 -2.93 13.08
CA LEU A 92 0.58 -1.87 13.31
C LEU A 92 1.23 -0.53 13.70
N LEU A 93 2.15 -0.55 14.68
CA LEU A 93 2.86 0.66 15.12
C LEU A 93 3.70 1.28 14.01
N TYR A 94 4.38 0.44 13.23
CA TYR A 94 5.20 0.88 12.10
C TYR A 94 4.34 1.53 11.01
N ILE A 95 3.26 0.88 10.58
CA ILE A 95 2.35 1.40 9.54
C ILE A 95 1.69 2.70 9.99
N PHE A 96 1.28 2.79 11.26
CA PHE A 96 0.71 4.02 11.82
C PHE A 96 1.73 5.16 11.89
N GLY A 97 2.94 4.89 12.37
CA GLY A 97 4.03 5.86 12.38
C GLY A 97 4.35 6.35 10.96
N MET A 98 4.43 5.45 9.99
CA MET A 98 4.62 5.80 8.58
C MET A 98 3.45 6.64 8.05
N GLY A 99 2.22 6.28 8.42
CA GLY A 99 1.00 7.02 8.12
C GLY A 99 1.08 8.49 8.56
N ILE A 100 1.55 8.72 9.80
CA ILE A 100 1.78 10.04 10.39
C ILE A 100 2.86 10.79 9.61
N CYS A 101 4.02 10.17 9.37
CA CYS A 101 5.15 10.78 8.65
C CYS A 101 4.74 11.29 7.26
N LEU A 102 4.01 10.47 6.51
CA LEU A 102 3.50 10.80 5.18
C LEU A 102 2.45 11.93 5.22
N ALA A 103 1.52 11.90 6.17
CA ALA A 103 0.56 12.99 6.35
C ALA A 103 1.24 14.32 6.75
N TYR A 104 2.23 14.25 7.65
CA TYR A 104 3.01 15.41 8.08
C TYR A 104 3.83 16.02 6.93
N THR A 105 4.53 15.19 6.15
CA THR A 105 5.34 15.65 5.02
C THR A 105 4.47 16.25 3.92
N TYR A 106 3.31 15.65 3.62
CA TYR A 106 2.33 16.26 2.73
C TYR A 106 1.86 17.62 3.25
N LYS A 107 1.52 17.73 4.54
CA LYS A 107 1.08 19.00 5.13
C LYS A 107 2.15 20.08 5.04
N LYS A 108 3.41 19.73 5.29
CA LYS A 108 4.55 20.66 5.28
C LYS A 108 4.88 21.13 3.87
N THR A 109 4.85 20.23 2.89
CA THR A 109 5.29 20.52 1.52
C THR A 109 4.15 20.95 0.60
N LYS A 110 2.90 20.60 0.93
CA LYS A 110 1.72 20.72 0.08
C LYS A 110 1.88 20.07 -1.30
N ASN A 111 2.79 19.10 -1.41
CA ASN A 111 3.11 18.41 -2.65
C ASN A 111 2.93 16.91 -2.45
N LEU A 112 2.07 16.28 -3.27
CA LEU A 112 1.81 14.84 -3.20
C LEU A 112 3.00 13.98 -3.65
N LEU A 113 3.89 14.52 -4.48
CA LEU A 113 5.06 13.77 -4.94
C LEU A 113 6.04 13.47 -3.81
N VAL A 114 6.08 14.29 -2.76
CA VAL A 114 6.96 14.10 -1.61
C VAL A 114 6.59 12.85 -0.79
N PRO A 115 5.36 12.71 -0.24
CA PRO A 115 4.97 11.50 0.45
C PRO A 115 4.96 10.28 -0.49
N ILE A 116 4.61 10.43 -1.76
CA ILE A 116 4.71 9.33 -2.75
C ILE A 116 6.15 8.84 -2.82
N GLY A 117 7.12 9.72 -3.03
CA GLY A 117 8.53 9.35 -3.11
C GLY A 117 9.03 8.67 -1.83
N ILE A 118 8.67 9.21 -0.67
CA ILE A 118 9.02 8.59 0.62
C ILE A 118 8.42 7.18 0.74
N TYR A 119 7.18 6.99 0.31
CA TYR A 119 6.52 5.70 0.42
C TYR A 119 7.09 4.67 -0.59
N LEU A 120 7.37 5.09 -1.83
CA LEU A 120 8.06 4.27 -2.83
C LEU A 120 9.43 3.81 -2.34
N LEU A 121 10.22 4.72 -1.77
CA LEU A 121 11.55 4.41 -1.21
C LEU A 121 11.43 3.43 -0.05
N ASN A 122 10.46 3.62 0.83
CA ASN A 122 10.23 2.73 1.96
C ASN A 122 9.87 1.30 1.50
N ASN A 123 8.98 1.16 0.52
CA ASN A 123 8.61 -0.16 -0.02
C ASN A 123 9.77 -0.81 -0.79
N SER A 124 10.55 -0.03 -1.51
CA SER A 124 11.75 -0.52 -2.21
C SER A 124 12.82 -1.01 -1.23
N PHE A 125 13.04 -0.27 -0.15
CA PHE A 125 13.96 -0.67 0.92
C PHE A 125 13.49 -1.95 1.63
N TYR A 126 12.19 -2.05 1.92
CA TYR A 126 11.61 -3.27 2.49
C TYR A 126 11.81 -4.47 1.55
N LEU A 127 11.62 -4.29 0.25
CA LEU A 127 11.86 -5.34 -0.74
C LEU A 127 13.31 -5.81 -0.70
N LEU A 128 14.28 -4.89 -0.74
CA LEU A 128 15.72 -5.22 -0.71
C LEU A 128 16.14 -5.97 0.57
N LEU A 129 15.54 -5.65 1.72
CA LEU A 129 15.87 -6.31 2.98
C LEU A 129 15.27 -7.71 3.13
N ASN A 130 14.06 -7.93 2.60
CA ASN A 130 13.31 -9.17 2.84
C ASN A 130 13.43 -10.17 1.69
N PHE A 131 13.60 -9.66 0.47
CA PHE A 131 13.95 -10.46 -0.69
C PHE A 131 15.45 -10.26 -0.89
N GLN A 132 16.26 -11.22 -0.45
CA GLN A 132 17.73 -11.23 -0.62
C GLN A 132 18.11 -11.24 -2.12
N LEU A 133 17.93 -10.11 -2.79
CA LEU A 133 18.50 -9.81 -4.10
C LEU A 133 19.93 -9.31 -3.95
#